data_AF-J2KV55-F1
#
_entry.id   AF-J2KV55-F1
#
_cell.length_a   1.000
_cell.length_b   1.000
_cell.length_c   1.000
_cell.angle_alpha   90.00
_cell.angle_beta   90.00
_cell.angle_gamma   90.00
#
_symmetry.space_group_name_H-M   'P 1'
#
loop_
_entity.id
_entity.type
_entity.pdbx_description
1 polymer ?
#
loop_
_entity_poly.entity_id
_entity_poly.type
_entity_poly.pdbx_seq_one_letter_code
_entity_poly.pdbx_strand_id
1 'polypeptide(L)' 'MSSRQDLDRILFDRIWDLGAQAVKDDHVSALAYVTVTKPTLEEYQESHGPLQADLIKVIQLGILKLRERGELQEP' A
#
# COMPACT_ATOMS: atom_id res chain seq x y z
N MET A 1 -9.07 -21.38 -7.48
CA MET A 1 -8.69 -19.97 -7.22
C MET A 1 -7.68 -19.59 -8.29
N SER A 2 -7.90 -18.47 -8.99
CA SER A 2 -7.15 -18.10 -10.19
C SER A 2 -5.83 -17.44 -9.81
N SER A 3 -4.70 -17.87 -10.40
CA SER A 3 -3.34 -17.40 -10.03
C SER A 3 -3.17 -15.88 -10.11
N ARG A 4 -4.06 -15.19 -10.83
CA ARG A 4 -4.05 -13.73 -10.97
C ARG A 4 -4.44 -13.01 -9.69
N GLN A 5 -5.43 -13.50 -8.95
CA GLN A 5 -5.81 -12.91 -7.66
C GLN A 5 -4.71 -13.05 -6.62
N ASP A 6 -3.97 -14.16 -6.65
CA ASP A 6 -2.84 -14.37 -5.74
C ASP A 6 -1.66 -13.44 -6.08
N LEU A 7 -1.41 -13.18 -7.37
CA LEU A 7 -0.44 -12.18 -7.80
C LEU A 7 -0.85 -10.76 -7.38
N ASP A 8 -2.13 -10.41 -7.51
CA ASP A 8 -2.64 -9.10 -7.11
C ASP A 8 -2.48 -8.88 -5.59
N ARG A 9 -2.72 -9.92 -4.77
CA ARG A 9 -2.48 -9.89 -3.31
C ARG A 9 -1.01 -9.70 -2.98
N ILE A 10 -0.12 -10.47 -3.60
CA ILE A 10 1.33 -10.34 -3.37
C ILE A 10 1.82 -8.95 -3.74
N LEU A 11 1.34 -8.41 -4.87
CA LEU A 11 1.71 -7.06 -5.30
C LEU A 11 1.19 -6.01 -4.31
N PHE A 12 -0.06 -6.15 -3.86
CA PHE A 12 -0.65 -5.28 -2.85
C PHE A 12 0.15 -5.28 -1.56
N ASP A 13 0.49 -6.46 -1.01
CA ASP A 13 1.27 -6.60 0.23
C ASP A 13 2.63 -5.91 0.10
N ARG A 14 3.31 -6.10 -1.04
CA ARG A 14 4.60 -5.45 -1.31
C ARG A 14 4.48 -3.93 -1.37
N ILE A 15 3.45 -3.41 -2.06
CA ILE A 15 3.19 -1.97 -2.14
C ILE A 15 2.91 -1.44 -0.73
N TRP A 16 2.07 -2.12 0.03
CA TRP A 16 1.70 -1.74 1.38
C TRP A 16 2.92 -1.65 2.29
N ASP A 17 3.77 -2.68 2.31
CA ASP A 17 4.97 -2.71 3.14
C ASP A 17 5.93 -1.55 2.83
N LEU A 18 6.12 -1.25 1.54
CA LEU A 18 6.94 -0.12 1.11
C LEU A 18 6.33 1.23 1.50
N GLY A 19 5.01 1.37 1.36
CA GLY A 19 4.29 2.58 1.77
C GLY A 19 4.35 2.79 3.29
N ALA A 20 4.13 1.73 4.06
CA ALA A 20 4.20 1.76 5.51
C ALA A 20 5.62 2.07 6.01
N GLN A 21 6.65 1.56 5.33
CA GLN A 21 8.03 1.91 5.62
C GLN A 21 8.31 3.39 5.30
N ALA A 22 7.86 3.89 4.15
CA ALA A 22 8.02 5.29 3.78
C ALA A 22 7.33 6.25 4.77
N VAL A 23 6.15 5.90 5.29
CA VAL A 23 5.49 6.69 6.35
C VAL A 23 6.36 6.81 7.60
N LYS A 24 7.08 5.74 7.97
CA LYS A 24 8.01 5.75 9.11
C LYS A 24 9.25 6.57 8.81
N ASP A 25 9.85 6.36 7.65
CA ASP A 25 11.10 7.02 7.23
C ASP A 25 10.91 8.54 7.05
N ASP A 26 9.79 8.95 6.46
CA ASP A 26 9.45 10.35 6.19
C ASP A 26 8.71 11.02 7.37
N HIS A 27 8.59 10.32 8.51
CA HIS A 27 7.92 10.80 9.73
C HIS A 27 6.49 11.36 9.51
N VAL A 28 5.71 10.74 8.63
CA VAL A 28 4.34 11.18 8.29
C VAL A 28 3.38 10.78 9.41
N SER A 29 3.40 11.55 10.49
CA SER A 29 2.68 11.27 11.75
C SER A 29 1.17 11.09 11.56
N ALA A 30 0.57 11.79 10.58
CA ALA A 30 -0.85 11.66 10.26
C ALA A 30 -1.24 10.26 9.74
N LEU A 31 -0.30 9.51 9.15
CA LEU A 31 -0.55 8.17 8.60
C LEU A 31 0.00 7.05 9.50
N ALA A 32 0.71 7.38 10.58
CA ALA A 32 1.34 6.38 11.43
C ALA A 32 0.32 5.35 11.97
N TYR A 33 -0.88 5.81 12.37
CA TYR A 33 -1.91 4.92 12.91
C TYR A 33 -2.39 3.90 11.87
N VAL A 34 -2.50 4.30 10.60
CA VAL A 34 -3.05 3.43 9.55
C VAL A 34 -2.05 2.34 9.14
N THR A 35 -0.74 2.59 9.28
CA THR A 35 0.27 1.56 9.00
C THR A 35 0.22 0.36 9.95
N VAL A 36 -0.44 0.51 11.11
CA VAL A 36 -0.60 -0.57 12.10
C VAL A 36 -1.71 -1.54 11.70
N THR A 37 -2.69 -1.10 10.89
CA THR A 37 -3.86 -1.91 10.57
C THR A 37 -3.57 -3.06 9.61
N LYS A 38 -2.52 -2.94 8.77
CA LYS A 38 -2.07 -3.96 7.81
C LYS A 38 -3.24 -4.66 7.09
N PRO A 39 -4.04 -3.91 6.31
CA PRO A 39 -5.19 -4.48 5.64
C PRO A 39 -4.74 -5.51 4.59
N THR A 40 -5.60 -6.49 4.34
CA THR A 40 -5.55 -7.33 3.14
C THR A 40 -6.04 -6.55 1.91
N LEU A 41 -5.81 -7.10 0.71
CA LEU A 41 -6.34 -6.51 -0.53
C LEU A 41 -7.87 -6.40 -0.49
N GLU A 42 -8.55 -7.43 0.03
CA GLU A 42 -10.00 -7.45 0.17
C GLU A 42 -10.49 -6.38 1.14
N GLU A 43 -9.89 -6.26 2.33
CA GLU A 43 -10.26 -5.22 3.30
C GLU A 43 -9.99 -3.81 2.77
N TYR A 44 -8.94 -3.64 1.97
CA TYR A 44 -8.69 -2.38 1.26
C TYR A 44 -9.79 -2.06 0.24
N GLN A 45 -10.22 -3.06 -0.55
CA GLN A 45 -11.28 -2.89 -1.55
C GLN A 45 -12.65 -2.60 -0.92
N GLU A 46 -12.90 -3.16 0.27
CA GLU A 46 -14.12 -2.93 1.06
C GLU A 46 -14.04 -1.67 1.95
N SER A 47 -12.86 -1.05 2.08
CA SER A 47 -12.70 0.16 2.88
C SER A 47 -13.43 1.35 2.26
N HIS A 48 -13.96 2.23 3.10
CA HIS A 48 -14.70 3.43 2.67
C HIS A 48 -14.36 4.65 3.53
N GLY A 49 -14.68 5.84 2.99
CA GLY A 49 -14.62 7.09 3.74
C GLY A 49 -13.20 7.50 4.14
N PRO A 50 -13.02 8.13 5.31
CA PRO A 50 -11.71 8.64 5.75
C PRO A 50 -10.62 7.57 5.83
N LEU A 51 -10.97 6.37 6.29
CA LEU A 51 -10.01 5.26 6.34
C LEU A 51 -9.48 4.93 4.95
N GLN A 52 -10.35 4.79 3.95
CA GLN A 52 -9.94 4.50 2.58
C GLN A 52 -9.01 5.59 2.01
N ALA A 53 -9.29 6.86 2.30
CA ALA A 53 -8.44 7.96 1.86
C ALA A 53 -7.01 7.86 2.44
N ASP A 54 -6.87 7.44 3.69
CA ASP A 54 -5.55 7.27 4.32
C ASP A 54 -4.85 6.00 3.83
N LEU A 55 -5.58 4.91 3.60
CA LEU A 55 -5.04 3.71 2.95
C LEU A 55 -4.49 4.01 1.55
N ILE A 56 -5.23 4.78 0.74
CA ILE A 56 -4.80 5.20 -0.60
C ILE A 56 -3.48 5.97 -0.54
N LYS A 57 -3.29 6.87 0.43
CA LYS A 57 -2.04 7.63 0.57
C LYS A 57 -0.85 6.72 0.86
N VAL A 58 -1.02 5.73 1.74
CA VAL A 58 0.03 4.73 2.02
C VAL A 58 0.37 3.94 0.76
N ILE A 59 -0.64 3.49 0.01
CA ILE A 59 -0.45 2.78 -1.26
C ILE A 59 0.29 3.65 -2.30
N GLN A 60 -0.06 4.94 -2.42
CA GLN A 60 0.61 5.87 -3.32
C GLN A 60 2.10 6.05 -2.96
N LEU A 61 2.42 6.15 -1.68
CA LEU A 61 3.82 6.17 -1.21
C LEU A 61 4.55 4.87 -1.57
N GLY A 62 3.90 3.71 -1.39
CA GLY A 62 4.46 2.42 -1.76
C GLY A 62 4.77 2.29 -3.26
N ILE A 63 3.84 2.74 -4.11
CA ILE A 63 4.02 2.78 -5.57
C ILE A 63 5.19 3.70 -5.93
N LEU A 64 5.29 4.87 -5.30
CA LEU A 64 6.41 5.79 -5.52
C LEU A 64 7.75 5.12 -5.16
N LYS A 65 7.83 4.43 -4.02
CA LYS A 65 9.04 3.68 -3.64
C LYS A 65 9.37 2.52 -4.58
N LEU A 66 8.37 1.80 -5.10
CA LEU A 66 8.60 0.78 -6.14
C LEU A 66 9.18 1.39 -7.42
N ARG A 67 8.67 2.55 -7.84
CA ARG A 67 9.17 3.27 -9.02
C ARG A 67 10.61 3.77 -8.81
N GLU A 68 10.90 4.37 -7.65
CA GLU A 68 12.25 4.80 -7.27
C GLU A 68 13.26 3.63 -7.30
N ARG A 69 12.81 2.41 -6.98
CA ARG A 69 13.62 1.19 -7.02
C ARG A 69 13.74 0.55 -8.41
N GLY A 70 13.03 1.06 -9.43
CA GLY A 70 12.97 0.47 -10.77
C GLY A 70 12.19 -0.84 -10.84
N GLU A 71 11.37 -1.14 -9.83
CA GLU A 71 10.61 -2.39 -9.70
C GLU A 71 9.19 -2.30 -10.28
N LEU A 72 8.77 -1.08 -10.66
CA LEU A 72 7.58 -0.80 -11.46
C LEU A 72 8.06 -0.19 -12.78
N GLN A 73 8.04 -0.96 -13.86
CA GLN A 73 8.18 -0.44 -15.21
C GLN A 73 6.80 0.04 -15.68
N GLU A 74 6.68 1.32 -16.03
CA GLU A 74 5.56 1.76 -16.86
C GLU A 74 5.72 1.12 -18.25
N PRO A 75 4.60 0.73 -18.92
CA PRO A 75 4.63 0.13 -20.24
C PRO A 75 5.24 1.05 -21.31
#